data_AF-A0A0K1Q5F0-F1
#
_entry.id   AF-A0A0K1Q5F0-F1
#
_cell.length_a   1.000
_cell.length_b   1.000
_cell.length_c   1.000
_cell.angle_alpha   90.00
_cell.angle_beta   90.00
_cell.angle_gamma   90.00
#
_symmetry.space_group_name_H-M   'P 1'
#
loop_
_entity.id
_entity.type
_entity.pdbx_description
1 polymer ?
#
loop_
_entity_poly.entity_id
_entity_poly.type
_entity_poly.pdbx_seq_one_letter_code
_entity_poly.pdbx_strand_id
1 'polypeptide(L)'
;MTFSMSDGGLKIHEFTKPSGELGGVFLRSDGANVVLVDDEGELALPSGAVAAVMQRFGGPLEASERVVDVGALTLDDGASLRHVRHLARYDVIAKDFLVYETSDAEALCALATTVAGALAHLGRAFKRSRGEPSSP
;
A
#
# COMPACT_ATOMS: atom_id res chain seq x y z
N MET A 1 -10.32 -13.01 -14.45
CA MET A 1 -11.40 -12.47 -13.60
C MET A 1 -11.13 -10.98 -13.47
N THR A 2 -11.87 -10.13 -14.17
CA THR A 2 -11.60 -8.69 -14.21
C THR A 2 -12.17 -8.06 -12.94
N PHE A 3 -11.30 -7.67 -12.00
CA PHE A 3 -11.70 -6.92 -10.82
C PHE A 3 -12.14 -5.50 -11.25
N SER A 4 -13.44 -5.23 -11.16
CA SER A 4 -13.98 -3.88 -11.32
C SER A 4 -13.88 -3.16 -9.96
N MET A 5 -12.86 -2.34 -9.79
CA MET A 5 -12.72 -1.45 -8.63
C MET A 5 -13.58 -0.20 -8.81
N SER A 6 -14.85 -0.32 -8.46
CA SER A 6 -15.72 0.82 -8.21
C SER A 6 -15.99 0.87 -6.71
N ASP A 7 -15.34 1.83 -6.04
CA ASP A 7 -15.35 2.23 -4.62
C ASP A 7 -14.43 1.50 -3.63
N GLY A 8 -13.34 2.17 -3.24
CA GLY A 8 -12.74 2.08 -1.89
C GLY A 8 -11.31 1.55 -1.75
N GLY A 9 -10.66 1.10 -2.82
CA GLY A 9 -9.31 0.55 -2.78
C GLY A 9 -8.23 1.49 -3.34
N LEU A 10 -7.09 1.60 -2.67
CA LEU A 10 -5.89 2.29 -3.15
C LEU A 10 -4.91 1.29 -3.75
N LYS A 11 -4.60 1.41 -5.04
CA LYS A 11 -3.50 0.64 -5.65
C LYS A 11 -2.17 1.12 -5.07
N ILE A 12 -1.34 0.19 -4.59
CA ILE A 12 -0.02 0.51 -4.03
C ILE A 12 1.12 -0.11 -4.83
N HIS A 13 0.85 -1.12 -5.65
CA HIS A 13 1.86 -1.72 -6.51
C HIS A 13 1.22 -2.30 -7.76
N GLU A 14 1.92 -2.23 -8.89
CA GLU A 14 1.57 -2.86 -10.15
C GLU A 14 2.76 -3.66 -10.67
N PHE A 15 2.50 -4.82 -11.25
CA PHE A 15 3.51 -5.71 -11.80
C PHE A 15 2.98 -6.41 -13.05
N THR A 16 3.88 -6.87 -13.92
CA THR A 16 3.53 -7.67 -15.10
C THR A 16 3.54 -9.14 -14.74
N LYS A 17 2.44 -9.85 -15.02
CA LYS A 17 2.29 -11.30 -14.82
C LYS A 17 3.07 -12.07 -15.90
N PRO A 18 3.35 -13.37 -15.69
CA PRO A 18 3.92 -14.23 -16.73
C PRO A 18 3.09 -14.29 -18.02
N SER A 19 1.77 -14.05 -17.93
CA SER A 19 0.87 -13.94 -19.08
C SER A 19 1.03 -12.66 -19.90
N GLY A 20 1.79 -11.68 -19.41
CA GLY A 20 1.88 -10.33 -19.99
C GLY A 20 0.78 -9.37 -19.52
N GLU A 21 -0.22 -9.86 -18.79
CA GLU A 21 -1.25 -9.01 -18.19
C GLU A 21 -0.70 -8.23 -16.98
N LEU A 22 -1.31 -7.08 -16.67
CA LEU A 22 -1.00 -6.34 -15.45
C LEU A 22 -1.71 -6.96 -14.24
N GLY A 23 -0.96 -7.11 -13.16
CA GLY A 23 -1.44 -7.42 -11.81
C GLY A 23 -1.27 -6.22 -10.90
N GLY A 24 -2.05 -6.18 -9.83
CA GLY A 24 -2.04 -5.08 -8.89
C GLY A 24 -2.15 -5.55 -7.45
N VAL A 25 -1.51 -4.80 -6.55
CA VAL A 25 -1.69 -4.93 -5.10
C VAL A 25 -2.38 -3.66 -4.62
N PHE A 26 -3.43 -3.83 -3.84
CA PHE A 26 -4.29 -2.77 -3.37
C PHE A 26 -4.45 -2.84 -1.85
N LEU A 27 -4.67 -1.70 -1.23
CA LEU A 27 -5.15 -1.60 0.15
C LEU A 27 -6.59 -1.14 0.14
N ARG A 28 -7.41 -1.80 0.95
CA ARG A 28 -8.79 -1.39 1.22
C ARG A 28 -8.98 -1.24 2.72
N SER A 29 -9.70 -0.22 3.13
CA SER A 29 -10.17 -0.06 4.50
C SER A 29 -11.63 -0.49 4.58
N ASP A 30 -12.00 -1.28 5.58
CA ASP A 30 -13.40 -1.57 5.95
C ASP A 30 -13.84 -0.77 7.19
N GLY A 31 -13.09 0.28 7.54
CA GLY A 31 -13.18 1.00 8.80
C GLY A 31 -12.16 0.43 9.78
N ALA A 32 -12.54 -0.60 10.54
CA ALA A 32 -11.71 -1.11 11.62
C ALA A 32 -10.45 -1.85 11.14
N ASN A 33 -10.46 -2.39 9.92
CA ASN A 33 -9.37 -3.20 9.38
C ASN A 33 -8.89 -2.69 8.03
N VAL A 34 -7.61 -2.95 7.78
CA VAL A 34 -7.00 -2.78 6.47
C VAL A 34 -6.75 -4.16 5.87
N VAL A 35 -7.14 -4.31 4.61
CA VAL A 35 -7.01 -5.56 3.86
C VAL A 35 -6.11 -5.30 2.66
N LEU A 36 -5.13 -6.18 2.46
CA LEU A 36 -4.34 -6.23 1.24
C LEU A 36 -5.09 -7.11 0.22
N VAL A 37 -5.28 -6.61 -0.99
CA VAL A 37 -5.98 -7.31 -2.06
C VAL A 37 -5.05 -7.43 -3.26
N ASP A 38 -4.89 -8.65 -3.76
CA ASP A 38 -4.19 -8.95 -5.00
C ASP A 38 -4.93 -10.03 -5.79
N ASP A 39 -4.30 -10.57 -6.85
CA ASP A 39 -4.89 -11.63 -7.67
C ASP A 39 -5.03 -12.98 -6.95
N GLU A 40 -4.29 -13.22 -5.86
CA GLU A 40 -4.37 -14.42 -5.01
C GLU A 40 -5.54 -14.33 -4.03
N GLY A 41 -6.02 -13.11 -3.75
CA GLY A 41 -7.20 -12.84 -2.95
C GLY A 41 -6.98 -11.73 -1.93
N GLU A 42 -7.57 -11.91 -0.75
CA GLU A 42 -7.54 -10.92 0.32
C GLU A 42 -6.73 -11.43 1.53
N LEU A 43 -5.90 -10.55 2.09
CA LEU A 43 -5.14 -10.77 3.31
C LEU A 43 -5.47 -9.67 4.32
N ALA A 44 -6.15 -10.05 5.40
CA ALA A 44 -6.32 -9.17 6.54
C ALA A 44 -4.96 -8.80 7.14
N LEU A 45 -4.75 -7.52 7.43
CA LEU A 45 -3.54 -7.04 8.08
C LEU A 45 -3.77 -6.94 9.59
N PRO A 46 -2.73 -7.22 10.42
CA PRO A 46 -2.77 -6.86 11.83
C PRO A 46 -3.08 -5.37 12.02
N SER A 47 -3.77 -5.04 13.12
CA SER A 47 -3.93 -3.65 13.52
C SER A 47 -2.56 -2.96 13.67
N GLY A 48 -2.45 -1.73 13.16
CA GLY A 48 -1.21 -0.97 13.16
C GLY A 48 -0.14 -1.42 12.15
N ALA A 49 -0.40 -2.42 11.30
CA ALA A 49 0.59 -2.93 10.35
C ALA A 49 1.05 -1.85 9.35
N VAL A 50 0.14 -1.02 8.84
CA VAL A 50 0.48 0.09 7.93
C VAL A 50 1.43 1.06 8.62
N ALA A 51 1.06 1.55 9.80
CA ALA A 51 1.89 2.47 10.58
C ALA A 51 3.28 1.87 10.88
N ALA A 52 3.34 0.61 11.32
CA ALA A 52 4.60 -0.06 11.63
C ALA A 52 5.51 -0.23 10.40
N VAL A 53 4.94 -0.56 9.23
CA VAL A 53 5.70 -0.66 7.97
C VAL A 53 6.19 0.71 7.53
N MET A 54 5.35 1.74 7.61
CA MET A 54 5.73 3.10 7.25
C MET A 54 6.80 3.66 8.19
N GLN A 55 6.74 3.41 9.50
CA GLN A 55 7.80 3.79 10.45
C GLN A 55 9.12 3.06 10.19
N ARG A 56 9.05 1.82 9.70
CA ARG A 56 10.25 1.01 9.44
C ARG A 56 10.97 1.40 8.16
N PHE A 57 10.22 1.69 7.09
CA PHE A 57 10.78 1.88 5.74
C PHE A 57 10.63 3.30 5.22
N GLY A 58 9.81 4.12 5.86
CA GLY A 58 9.60 5.50 5.49
C GLY A 58 10.70 6.42 6.01
N GLY A 59 10.94 7.49 5.26
CA GLY A 59 11.70 8.65 5.70
C GLY A 59 10.84 9.92 5.56
N PRO A 60 11.33 11.07 6.06
CA PRO A 60 10.63 12.34 5.87
C PRO A 60 10.47 12.66 4.38
N LEU A 61 9.32 13.22 4.01
CA LEU A 61 9.11 13.77 2.67
C LEU A 61 9.61 15.21 2.61
N GLU A 62 10.66 15.45 1.83
CA GLU A 62 11.19 16.80 1.60
C GLU A 62 10.11 17.71 0.99
N ALA A 63 9.82 18.83 1.65
CA ALA A 63 8.71 19.73 1.28
C ALA A 63 8.86 20.35 -0.12
N SER A 64 10.09 20.44 -0.65
CA SER A 64 10.36 20.93 -2.00
C SER A 64 10.12 19.90 -3.10
N GLU A 65 9.90 18.63 -2.74
CA GLU A 65 9.72 17.56 -3.71
C GLU A 65 8.42 17.68 -4.47
N ARG A 66 8.51 17.50 -5.79
CA ARG A 66 7.34 17.53 -6.66
C ARG A 66 6.84 16.12 -6.88
N VAL A 67 5.64 15.87 -6.36
CA VAL A 67 4.96 14.59 -6.52
C VAL A 67 3.60 14.80 -7.17
N VAL A 68 3.11 13.76 -7.85
CA VAL A 68 1.74 13.70 -8.38
C VAL A 68 0.95 12.73 -7.54
N ASP A 69 -0.16 13.18 -6.98
CA ASP A 69 -1.13 12.30 -6.31
C ASP A 69 -1.83 11.41 -7.34
N VAL A 70 -1.75 10.10 -7.10
CA VAL A 70 -2.38 9.06 -7.91
C VAL A 70 -3.68 8.57 -7.26
N GLY A 71 -3.69 8.51 -5.93
CA GLY A 71 -4.85 8.10 -5.16
C GLY A 71 -4.60 8.24 -3.66
N ALA A 72 -5.66 8.14 -2.87
CA ALA A 72 -5.58 8.21 -1.42
C ALA A 72 -6.52 7.19 -0.76
N LEU A 73 -6.17 6.79 0.45
CA LEU A 73 -6.97 5.97 1.35
C LEU A 73 -6.96 6.60 2.74
N THR A 74 -8.14 6.89 3.27
CA THR A 74 -8.30 7.29 4.66
C THR A 74 -8.44 6.06 5.55
N LEU A 75 -7.74 6.06 6.68
CA LEU A 75 -7.81 5.04 7.72
C LEU A 75 -8.73 5.55 8.85
N ASP A 76 -9.29 4.63 9.63
CA ASP A 76 -10.29 4.96 10.67
C ASP A 76 -9.71 5.72 11.87
N ASP A 77 -8.39 5.63 12.09
CA ASP A 77 -7.66 6.40 13.09
C ASP A 77 -7.41 7.86 12.65
N GLY A 78 -7.96 8.29 11.51
CA GLY A 78 -7.74 9.61 10.94
C GLY A 78 -6.42 9.75 10.19
N ALA A 79 -5.59 8.71 10.16
CA ALA A 79 -4.42 8.69 9.31
C ALA A 79 -4.82 8.55 7.84
N SER A 80 -3.94 8.97 6.93
CA SER A 80 -4.16 8.81 5.50
C SER A 80 -2.92 8.25 4.82
N LEU A 81 -3.17 7.53 3.72
CA LEU A 81 -2.15 6.99 2.85
C LEU A 81 -2.39 7.52 1.44
N ARG A 82 -1.39 8.17 0.86
CA ARG A 82 -1.43 8.68 -0.51
C ARG A 82 -0.45 7.91 -1.37
N HIS A 83 -0.92 7.40 -2.51
CA HIS A 83 -0.05 6.93 -3.57
C HIS A 83 0.37 8.13 -4.40
N VAL A 84 1.68 8.37 -4.45
CA VAL A 84 2.26 9.46 -5.22
C VAL A 84 3.31 8.96 -6.21
N ARG A 85 3.49 9.70 -7.31
CA ARG A 85 4.59 9.50 -8.26
C ARG A 85 5.58 10.63 -8.15
N HIS A 86 6.85 10.29 -7.99
CA HIS A 86 7.91 11.29 -7.98
C HIS A 86 8.20 11.77 -9.41
N LEU A 87 8.19 13.08 -9.61
CA LEU A 87 8.51 13.71 -10.89
C LEU A 87 9.97 14.18 -10.90
N ALA A 88 10.91 13.26 -10.86
CA ALA A 88 12.31 13.63 -11.09
C ALA A 88 12.50 13.99 -12.58
N ARG A 89 13.23 15.10 -12.80
CA ARG A 89 13.45 15.73 -14.13
C ARG A 89 14.01 14.78 -15.20
N TYR A 90 14.61 13.67 -14.77
CA TYR A 90 15.22 12.64 -15.61
C TYR A 90 14.84 11.22 -15.17
N ASP A 91 13.82 11.04 -14.30
CA ASP A 91 13.42 9.69 -13.90
C ASP A 91 12.51 9.09 -14.97
N VAL A 92 13.15 8.31 -15.84
CA VAL A 92 12.51 7.59 -16.95
C VAL A 92 11.64 6.43 -16.45
N ILE A 93 11.78 6.04 -15.18
CA ILE A 93 11.03 4.96 -14.54
C ILE A 93 10.32 5.60 -13.34
N ALA A 94 9.28 6.40 -13.60
CA ALA A 94 8.49 7.05 -12.56
C ALA A 94 8.22 6.07 -11.41
N LYS A 95 8.84 6.33 -10.26
CA LYS A 95 8.71 5.45 -9.09
C LYS A 95 7.44 5.80 -8.32
N ASP A 96 6.72 4.75 -7.96
CA ASP A 96 5.54 4.83 -7.10
C ASP A 96 5.97 4.83 -5.63
N PHE A 97 5.50 5.82 -4.88
CA PHE A 97 5.74 5.99 -3.45
C PHE A 97 4.42 6.05 -2.69
N LEU A 98 4.47 5.71 -1.40
CA LEU A 98 3.39 5.94 -0.46
C LEU A 98 3.80 7.01 0.54
N VAL A 99 2.92 7.97 0.75
CA VAL A 99 3.03 8.98 1.81
C VAL A 99 2.00 8.65 2.87
N TYR A 100 2.45 8.48 4.11
CA TYR A 100 1.62 8.21 5.28
C TYR A 100 1.62 9.43 6.18
N GLU A 101 0.42 9.92 6.48
CA GLU A 101 0.20 11.15 7.24
C GLU A 101 -0.69 10.87 8.44
N THR A 102 -0.31 11.42 9.59
CA THR A 102 -1.14 11.48 10.80
C THR A 102 -1.23 12.93 11.26
N SER A 103 -2.16 13.24 12.16
CA SER A 103 -2.28 14.61 12.71
C SER A 103 -1.09 15.02 13.59
N ASP A 104 -0.38 14.03 14.14
CA ASP A 104 0.53 14.23 15.27
C ASP A 104 2.01 14.01 14.91
N ALA A 105 2.31 13.63 13.67
CA ALA A 105 3.67 13.29 13.24
C ALA A 105 4.01 13.79 11.82
N GLU A 106 5.31 13.89 11.53
CA GLU A 106 5.81 14.20 10.20
C GLU A 106 5.42 13.10 9.20
N ALA A 107 5.09 13.51 7.96
CA ALA A 107 4.71 12.60 6.89
C ALA A 107 5.86 11.64 6.54
N LEU A 108 5.54 10.36 6.47
CA LEU A 108 6.50 9.31 6.11
C LEU A 108 6.31 8.90 4.65
N CYS A 109 7.39 8.94 3.86
CA CYS A 109 7.42 8.53 2.47
C CYS A 109 8.26 7.25 2.29
N ALA A 110 7.68 6.23 1.66
CA ALA A 110 8.35 4.96 1.38
C ALA A 110 8.08 4.47 -0.04
N LEU A 111 9.00 3.70 -0.62
CA LEU A 111 8.80 3.09 -1.94
C LEU A 111 7.63 2.10 -1.88
N ALA A 112 6.65 2.27 -2.77
CA ALA A 112 5.38 1.55 -2.68
C ALA A 112 5.56 0.03 -2.85
N THR A 113 6.52 -0.39 -3.67
CA THR A 113 6.88 -1.81 -3.85
C THR A 113 7.42 -2.46 -2.58
N THR A 114 8.23 -1.73 -1.80
CA THR A 114 8.75 -2.18 -0.51
C THR A 114 7.63 -2.34 0.51
N VAL A 115 6.74 -1.35 0.59
CA VAL A 115 5.58 -1.39 1.50
C VAL A 115 4.65 -2.55 1.14
N ALA A 116 4.32 -2.73 -0.15
CA ALA A 116 3.49 -3.84 -0.61
C ALA A 116 4.06 -5.21 -0.20
N GLY A 117 5.36 -5.44 -0.42
CA GLY A 117 6.01 -6.70 -0.03
C GLY A 117 6.01 -6.93 1.49
N ALA A 118 6.27 -5.88 2.27
CA ALA A 118 6.26 -5.97 3.73
C ALA A 118 4.85 -6.28 4.28
N LEU A 119 3.81 -5.60 3.77
CA LEU A 119 2.43 -5.85 4.17
C LEU A 119 1.96 -7.24 3.76
N ALA A 120 2.30 -7.72 2.57
CA ALA A 120 2.00 -9.09 2.14
C ALA A 120 2.64 -10.13 3.08
N HIS A 121 3.89 -9.90 3.48
CA HIS A 121 4.56 -10.77 4.46
C HIS A 121 3.82 -10.79 5.81
N LEU A 122 3.46 -9.63 6.34
CA LEU A 122 2.72 -9.51 7.60
C LEU A 122 1.32 -10.14 7.53
N GLY A 123 0.56 -9.89 6.45
CA GLY A 123 -0.76 -10.48 6.25
C GLY A 123 -0.71 -12.01 6.18
N ARG A 124 0.26 -12.57 5.44
CA ARG A 124 0.48 -14.03 5.39
C ARG A 124 0.87 -14.61 6.76
N ALA A 125 1.70 -13.90 7.53
CA ALA A 125 2.07 -14.32 8.89
C ALA A 125 0.86 -14.27 9.84
N PHE A 126 0.04 -13.22 9.74
CA PHE A 126 -1.16 -13.05 10.55
C PHE A 126 -2.19 -14.15 10.27
N LYS A 127 -2.46 -14.43 8.99
CA LYS A 127 -3.33 -15.54 8.58
C LYS A 127 -2.91 -16.88 9.21
N ARG A 128 -1.60 -17.20 9.16
CA ARG A 128 -1.07 -18.41 9.81
C ARG A 128 -1.26 -18.41 11.33
N SER A 129 -1.03 -17.28 11.99
CA SER A 129 -1.20 -17.17 13.45
C SER A 129 -2.66 -17.34 13.91
N ARG A 130 -3.63 -17.05 13.04
CA ARG A 130 -5.06 -17.23 13.30
C ARG A 130 -5.58 -18.64 13.01
N GLY A 131 -4.74 -19.55 12.50
CA GLY A 131 -5.14 -20.90 12.14
C GLY A 131 -6.01 -20.98 10.88
N GLU A 132 -6.07 -19.91 10.07
CA GLU A 132 -6.79 -19.92 8.80
C GLU A 132 -5.95 -20.65 7.74
N PRO A 133 -6.53 -21.63 7.00
CA PRO A 133 -5.78 -22.37 6.00
C PRO A 133 -5.24 -21.42 4.92
N SER A 134 -3.94 -21.50 4.66
CA SER A 134 -3.33 -20.85 3.50
C SER A 134 -3.97 -21.42 2.24
N SER A 135 -4.49 -20.56 1.36
CA SER A 135 -4.94 -21.02 0.04
C SER A 135 -3.74 -21.65 -0.68
N PRO A 136 -3.95 -22.78 -1.37
CA PRO A 136 -2.91 -23.49 -2.10
C PRO A 136 -2.36 -22.68 -3.28
#